data_AF-A0A2N5YR19-F1
#
_entry.id   AF-A0A2N5YR19-F1
#
_cell.length_a   1.000
_cell.length_b   1.000
_cell.length_c   1.000
_cell.angle_alpha   90.00
_cell.angle_beta   90.00
_cell.angle_gamma   90.00
#
_symmetry.space_group_name_H-M   'P 1'
#
loop_
_entity.id
_entity.type
_entity.pdbx_description
1 polymer ?
#
loop_
_entity_poly.entity_id
_entity_poly.type
_entity_poly.pdbx_seq_one_letter_code
_entity_poly.pdbx_strand_id
1 'polypeptide(L)'
;MSQNFDMLKQIHKYIVKSFLGPWLVTFLICVFLLLMQFLLKYIDDLVGKGLEWNIIIELLFYASLTLVPLALPLSILLATIMTFGGLGEKN
;
A
#
# COMPACT_ATOMS: atom_id res chain seq x y z
N MET A 1 15.52 -34.57 -18.16
CA MET A 1 14.59 -33.48 -18.56
C MET A 1 13.48 -33.20 -17.53
N SER A 2 13.08 -34.18 -16.69
CA SER A 2 12.03 -33.98 -15.66
C SER A 2 12.42 -33.13 -14.44
N GLN A 3 13.72 -32.96 -14.14
CA GLN A 3 14.20 -32.27 -12.92
C GLN A 3 14.06 -30.73 -12.96
N ASN A 4 13.95 -30.12 -14.15
CA ASN A 4 13.85 -28.66 -14.29
C ASN A 4 12.48 -28.12 -13.83
N PHE A 5 11.44 -28.94 -13.86
CA PHE A 5 10.08 -28.50 -13.56
C PHE A 5 9.83 -28.32 -12.06
N ASP A 6 10.50 -29.10 -11.22
CA ASP A 6 10.38 -29.02 -9.76
C ASP A 6 11.14 -27.81 -9.19
N MET A 7 12.30 -27.49 -9.77
CA MET A 7 13.08 -26.29 -9.41
C MET A 7 12.30 -25.00 -9.71
N LEU A 8 11.63 -24.93 -10.86
CA LEU A 8 10.77 -23.80 -11.22
C LEU A 8 9.64 -23.59 -10.19
N LYS A 9 8.94 -24.64 -9.76
CA LYS A 9 7.84 -24.52 -8.77
C LYS A 9 8.34 -23.98 -7.43
N GLN A 10 9.53 -24.38 -7.00
CA GLN A 10 10.07 -23.99 -5.71
C GLN A 10 10.51 -22.52 -5.72
N ILE A 11 11.16 -22.04 -6.79
CA ILE A 11 11.59 -20.64 -6.93
C ILE A 11 10.38 -19.69 -6.98
N HIS A 12 9.34 -20.01 -7.74
CA HIS A 12 8.12 -19.19 -7.78
C HIS A 12 7.45 -19.12 -6.40
N LYS A 13 7.44 -20.22 -5.65
CA LYS A 13 6.91 -20.26 -4.29
C LYS A 13 7.71 -19.36 -3.32
N TYR A 14 9.04 -19.30 -3.48
CA TYR A 14 9.89 -18.40 -2.69
C TYR A 14 9.70 -16.94 -3.07
N ILE A 15 9.63 -16.61 -4.36
CA ILE A 15 9.40 -15.24 -4.85
C ILE A 15 8.05 -14.70 -4.36
N VAL A 16 6.97 -15.49 -4.50
CA VAL A 16 5.64 -15.08 -4.03
C VAL A 16 5.63 -14.88 -2.51
N LYS A 17 6.29 -15.76 -1.75
CA LYS A 17 6.38 -15.63 -0.29
C LYS A 17 7.21 -14.41 0.13
N SER A 18 8.26 -14.09 -0.62
CA SER A 18 9.14 -12.95 -0.37
C SER A 18 8.53 -11.62 -0.82
N PHE A 19 7.58 -11.63 -1.77
CA PHE A 19 6.82 -10.45 -2.21
C PHE A 19 5.61 -10.16 -1.30
N LEU A 20 4.89 -11.20 -0.86
CA LEU A 20 3.70 -11.02 -0.01
C LEU A 20 3.99 -10.34 1.33
N GLY A 21 5.15 -10.63 1.93
CA GLY A 21 5.59 -10.01 3.19
C GLY A 21 5.69 -8.48 3.12
N PRO A 22 6.59 -7.93 2.28
CA PRO A 22 6.72 -6.49 2.11
C PRO A 22 5.47 -5.85 1.51
N TRP A 23 4.72 -6.56 0.65
CA TRP A 23 3.46 -6.05 0.12
C TRP A 23 2.42 -5.76 1.20
N LEU A 24 2.21 -6.68 2.15
CA LEU A 24 1.23 -6.47 3.21
C LEU A 24 1.61 -5.31 4.14
N VAL A 25 2.90 -5.20 4.50
CA VAL A 25 3.40 -4.13 5.37
C VAL A 25 3.31 -2.77 4.69
N THR A 26 3.78 -2.67 3.43
CA THR A 26 3.71 -1.41 2.68
C THR A 26 2.27 -1.00 2.36
N PHE A 27 1.36 -1.95 2.15
CA PHE A 27 -0.07 -1.67 1.99
C PHE A 27 -0.68 -1.02 3.24
N LEU A 28 -0.43 -1.59 4.42
CA LEU A 28 -0.86 -1.03 5.69
C LEU A 28 -0.31 0.39 5.92
N ILE A 29 0.98 0.59 5.63
CA ILE A 29 1.63 1.91 5.75
C ILE A 29 1.01 2.91 4.76
N CYS A 30 0.83 2.53 3.50
CA CYS A 30 0.23 3.41 2.49
C CYS A 30 -1.19 3.84 2.85
N VAL A 31 -2.05 2.91 3.31
CA VAL A 31 -3.42 3.22 3.74
C VAL A 31 -3.39 4.20 4.92
N PHE A 32 -2.52 3.97 5.91
CA PHE A 32 -2.38 4.86 7.07
C PHE A 32 -1.87 6.25 6.67
N LEU A 33 -0.85 6.33 5.81
CA LEU A 33 -0.29 7.59 5.32
C LEU A 33 -1.30 8.39 4.49
N LEU A 34 -2.05 7.74 3.60
CA LEU A 34 -3.09 8.37 2.80
C LEU A 34 -4.20 8.94 3.70
N LEU A 35 -4.61 8.19 4.73
CA LEU A 35 -5.56 8.66 5.75
C LEU A 35 -5.06 9.92 6.48
N MET A 36 -3.80 9.92 6.91
CA MET A 36 -3.21 11.09 7.59
C MET A 36 -3.03 12.28 6.64
N GLN A 37 -2.62 12.05 5.40
CA GLN A 37 -2.57 13.08 4.35
C GLN A 37 -3.94 13.70 4.10
N PHE A 38 -4.99 12.86 4.07
CA PHE A 38 -6.35 13.34 3.92
C PHE A 38 -6.79 14.18 5.11
N LEU A 39 -6.52 13.73 6.34
CA LEU A 39 -6.88 14.47 7.56
C LEU A 39 -6.22 15.85 7.60
N LEU A 40 -4.93 15.96 7.26
CA LEU A 40 -4.22 17.24 7.20
C LEU A 40 -4.80 18.17 6.12
N LYS A 41 -5.07 17.63 4.92
CA LYS A 41 -5.69 18.40 3.83
C LYS A 41 -7.12 18.84 4.14
N TYR A 42 -7.88 18.01 4.85
CA TYR A 42 -9.23 18.33 5.29
C TYR A 42 -9.22 19.38 6.40
N ILE A 43 -8.28 19.27 7.35
CA ILE A 43 -8.05 20.29 8.39
C ILE A 43 -7.78 21.66 7.76
N ASP A 44 -6.97 21.75 6.70
CA ASP A 44 -6.71 23.01 6.01
C ASP A 44 -7.97 23.61 5.35
N ASP A 45 -8.83 22.80 4.72
CA ASP A 45 -10.06 23.27 4.06
C ASP A 45 -11.15 23.69 5.07
N LEU A 46 -11.18 23.03 6.23
CA LEU A 46 -12.17 23.25 7.29
C LEU A 46 -11.82 24.43 8.21
N VAL A 47 -10.54 24.61 8.53
CA VAL A 47 -10.04 25.74 9.32
C VAL A 47 -10.40 27.07 8.65
N GLY A 48 -10.52 27.10 7.32
CA GLY A 48 -10.86 28.30 6.55
C GLY A 48 -12.36 28.59 6.34
N LYS A 49 -13.28 27.65 6.61
CA LYS A 49 -14.69 27.77 6.15
C LYS A 49 -15.80 27.54 7.19
N GLY A 50 -15.50 27.19 8.44
CA GLY A 50 -16.54 27.11 9.49
C GLY A 50 -17.62 26.04 9.25
N LEU A 51 -17.25 24.93 8.61
CA LEU A 51 -18.15 23.86 8.22
C LEU A 51 -18.48 22.95 9.42
N GLU A 52 -19.74 22.53 9.54
CA GLU A 52 -20.21 21.66 10.64
C GLU A 52 -19.45 20.33 10.72
N TRP A 53 -19.15 19.89 11.95
CA TRP A 53 -18.38 18.67 12.24
C TRP A 53 -18.94 17.39 11.62
N ASN A 54 -20.25 17.35 11.35
CA ASN A 54 -20.91 16.22 10.68
C ASN A 54 -20.40 15.98 9.25
N ILE A 55 -20.17 17.05 8.48
CA ILE A 55 -19.75 16.96 7.09
C ILE A 55 -18.30 16.45 6.99
N ILE A 56 -17.48 16.78 8.00
CA ILE A 56 -16.10 16.31 8.16
C ILE A 56 -16.05 14.79 8.25
N ILE A 57 -16.93 14.21 9.07
CA ILE A 57 -16.98 12.76 9.30
C ILE A 57 -17.45 12.03 8.03
N GLU A 58 -18.48 12.56 7.35
CA GLU A 58 -19.00 11.97 6.12
C GLU A 58 -17.95 11.98 4.99
N LEU A 59 -17.17 13.07 4.90
CA LEU A 59 -16.06 13.17 3.96
C LEU A 59 -14.85 12.32 4.35
N LEU A 60 -14.52 12.18 5.63
CA LEU A 60 -13.48 11.25 6.08
C LEU A 60 -13.83 9.80 5.69
N PHE A 61 -15.11 9.43 5.80
CA PHE A 61 -15.60 8.12 5.43
C PHE A 61 -15.55 7.89 3.91
N TYR A 62 -16.03 8.86 3.12
CA TYR A 62 -15.94 8.83 1.66
C TYR A 62 -14.49 8.81 1.16
N ALA A 63 -13.61 9.55 1.82
CA ALA A 63 -12.20 9.57 1.52
C ALA A 63 -11.55 8.23 1.80
N SER A 64 -11.79 7.64 2.96
CA SER A 64 -11.24 6.32 3.30
C SER A 64 -11.60 5.27 2.24
N LEU A 65 -12.84 5.28 1.75
CA LEU A 65 -13.31 4.38 0.68
C LEU A 65 -12.62 4.63 -0.68
N THR A 66 -12.28 5.88 -1.00
CA THR A 66 -11.60 6.24 -2.25
C THR A 66 -10.08 6.11 -2.18
N LEU A 67 -9.49 6.21 -0.99
CA LEU A 67 -8.06 6.13 -0.75
C LEU A 67 -7.54 4.68 -0.74
N VAL A 68 -8.34 3.70 -0.30
CA VAL A 68 -7.98 2.27 -0.30
C VAL A 68 -7.61 1.74 -1.71
N PRO A 69 -8.41 1.95 -2.77
CA PRO A 69 -8.06 1.50 -4.12
C PRO A 69 -6.87 2.26 -4.72
N LEU A 70 -6.51 3.45 -4.21
CA LEU A 70 -5.28 4.16 -4.58
C LEU A 70 -4.06 3.65 -3.80
N ALA A 71 -4.24 3.25 -2.54
CA ALA A 71 -3.17 2.65 -1.72
C ALA A 71 -2.74 1.29 -2.27
N LEU A 72 -3.66 0.52 -2.85
CA LEU A 72 -3.38 -0.77 -3.51
C LEU A 72 -2.23 -0.69 -4.54
N PRO A 73 -2.31 0.09 -5.64
CA PRO A 73 -1.25 0.16 -6.62
C PRO A 73 0.04 0.81 -6.09
N LEU A 74 -0.05 1.79 -5.20
CA LEU A 74 1.13 2.42 -4.57
C LEU A 74 1.92 1.43 -3.71
N SER A 75 1.21 0.63 -2.92
CA SER A 75 1.84 -0.42 -2.10
C SER A 75 2.46 -1.52 -2.96
N ILE A 76 1.82 -1.92 -4.07
CA ILE A 76 2.42 -2.84 -5.04
C ILE A 76 3.73 -2.28 -5.58
N LEU A 77 3.78 -0.98 -5.92
CA LEU A 77 4.98 -0.35 -6.47
C LEU A 77 6.13 -0.36 -5.44
N LEU A 78 5.85 0.06 -4.20
CA LEU A 78 6.82 0.09 -3.10
C LEU A 78 7.31 -1.31 -2.71
N ALA A 79 6.40 -2.28 -2.61
CA ALA A 79 6.72 -3.67 -2.32
C ALA A 79 7.60 -4.30 -3.40
N THR A 80 7.33 -3.96 -4.66
CA THR A 80 8.12 -4.37 -5.81
C THR A 80 9.54 -3.83 -5.69
N ILE A 81 9.71 -2.53 -5.42
CA ILE A 81 11.04 -1.92 -5.24
C ILE A 81 11.79 -2.58 -4.07
N MET A 82 11.13 -2.80 -2.93
CA MET A 82 11.76 -3.44 -1.77
C MET A 82 12.17 -4.89 -2.04
N THR A 83 11.33 -5.64 -2.76
CA THR A 83 11.60 -7.03 -3.14
C THR A 83 12.73 -7.12 -4.16
N PHE A 84 12.69 -6.32 -5.23
CA PHE A 84 13.75 -6.27 -6.25
C PHE A 84 15.07 -5.69 -5.71
N GLY A 85 15.01 -4.69 -4.81
CA GLY A 85 16.18 -4.14 -4.13
C GLY A 85 16.89 -5.17 -3.25
N GLY A 86 16.15 -5.91 -2.43
CA GLY A 86 16.73 -6.97 -1.57
C GLY A 86 17.20 -8.21 -2.33
N LEU A 87 16.67 -8.48 -3.52
CA LEU A 87 17.17 -9.51 -4.43
C LEU A 87 18.48 -9.09 -5.11
N GLY A 88 18.66 -7.79 -5.38
CA GLY A 88 19.91 -7.22 -5.91
C GLY A 88 21.04 -7.19 -4.88
N GLU A 89 20.72 -7.01 -3.59
CA GLU A 89 21.71 -7.02 -2.48
C GLU A 89 22.27 -8.42 -2.17
N LYS A 90 21.63 -9.49 -2.68
CA LYS A 90 22.07 -10.89 -2.49
C LYS A 90 22.96 -11.45 -3.62
N ASN A 91 23.54 -10.59 -4.46
CA ASN A 91 24.65 -10.94 -5.38
C ASN A 91 25.97 -10.34 -4.86
#